data_AF-A0A7S2PSH5-F1
#
_entry.id   AF-A0A7S2PSH5-F1
#
_cell.length_a   1.000
_cell.length_b   1.000
_cell.length_c   1.000
_cell.angle_alpha   90.00
_cell.angle_beta   90.00
_cell.angle_gamma   90.00
#
_symmetry.space_group_name_H-M   'P 1'
#
loop_
_entity.id
_entity.type
_entity.pdbx_description
1 polymer ?
#
loop_
_entity_poly.entity_id
_entity_poly.type
_entity_poly.pdbx_seq_one_letter_code
_entity_poly.pdbx_strand_id
1 'polypeptide(L)'
;GKAAVEALAKLVLQYEADPKTAGVVVGLGLLNEPSAAYMNETRAFYEEMVPKLRASLPAERYFLMLGWMDSPHAKSAGWFAEMRAKDPSNFAAVVYDVHLYHGFGDNTAPWTADQDYCKTCCRDAHILKPIVDVDVPVVIGEYGVFTGFNGWAQGKFIETNLANQLSLWNTANNVVGSFMWNYRILIDPWWPKQSFEWSLVDLISEGYLQPDFAYKADVSRLCPAMADKVSHQCPDYSQTTVIFATKCAWRPPA
;
A
#
# COMPACT_ATOMS: atom_id res chain seq x y z
N GLY A 1 4.20 18.98 -13.19
CA GLY A 1 3.46 17.72 -13.30
C GLY A 1 3.60 17.11 -14.69
N LYS A 2 2.73 17.48 -15.63
CA LYS A 2 2.56 16.79 -16.93
C LYS A 2 3.86 16.59 -17.71
N ALA A 3 4.59 17.68 -17.97
CA ALA A 3 5.87 17.63 -18.69
C ALA A 3 6.92 16.71 -18.04
N ALA A 4 6.93 16.60 -16.70
CA ALA A 4 7.84 15.71 -15.99
C ALA A 4 7.46 14.24 -16.21
N VAL A 5 6.16 13.91 -16.14
CA VAL A 5 5.67 12.55 -16.42
C VAL A 5 5.94 12.15 -17.87
N GLU A 6 5.79 13.06 -18.83
CA GLU A 6 6.16 12.80 -20.23
C GLU A 6 7.66 12.61 -20.42
N ALA A 7 8.49 13.40 -19.71
CA ALA A 7 9.93 13.23 -19.74
C ALA A 7 10.35 11.88 -19.16
N LEU A 8 9.70 11.44 -18.06
CA LEU A 8 9.91 10.11 -17.49
C LEU A 8 9.51 9.01 -18.48
N ALA A 9 8.36 9.12 -19.15
CA ALA A 9 7.95 8.15 -20.16
C ALA A 9 8.96 8.04 -21.32
N LYS A 10 9.50 9.17 -21.78
CA LYS A 10 10.59 9.17 -22.78
C LYS A 10 11.84 8.49 -22.26
N LEU A 11 12.20 8.71 -21.00
CA LEU A 11 13.34 8.04 -20.37
C LEU A 11 13.11 6.52 -20.26
N VAL A 12 11.90 6.07 -19.92
CA VAL A 12 11.54 4.64 -19.92
C VAL A 12 11.80 4.01 -21.29
N LEU A 13 11.39 4.68 -22.36
CA LEU A 13 11.63 4.20 -23.73
C LEU A 13 13.11 4.19 -24.11
N GLN A 14 13.90 5.14 -23.61
CA GLN A 14 15.36 5.12 -23.79
C GLN A 14 15.99 3.91 -23.09
N TYR A 15 15.54 3.58 -21.88
CA TYR A 15 16.00 2.38 -21.18
C TYR A 15 15.55 1.09 -21.88
N GLU A 16 14.35 1.05 -22.45
CA GLU A 16 13.88 -0.12 -23.20
C GLU A 16 14.68 -0.32 -24.50
N ALA A 17 15.14 0.76 -25.13
CA ALA A 17 15.92 0.70 -26.36
C ALA A 17 17.38 0.27 -26.14
N ASP A 18 17.94 0.44 -24.93
CA ASP A 18 19.28 -0.04 -24.59
C ASP A 18 19.21 -1.53 -24.16
N PRO A 19 19.90 -2.45 -24.86
CA PRO A 19 19.92 -3.87 -24.52
C PRO A 19 20.37 -4.21 -23.08
N LYS A 20 21.08 -3.29 -22.42
CA LYS A 20 21.53 -3.46 -21.03
C LYS A 20 20.44 -3.17 -20.00
N THR A 21 19.42 -2.41 -20.38
CA THR A 21 18.33 -1.98 -19.49
C THR A 21 16.95 -2.36 -19.99
N ALA A 22 16.86 -2.96 -21.19
CA ALA A 22 15.63 -3.52 -21.73
C ALA A 22 15.00 -4.51 -20.73
N GLY A 23 13.69 -4.37 -20.51
CA GLY A 23 12.97 -5.22 -19.55
C GLY A 23 13.00 -4.74 -18.09
N VAL A 24 13.88 -3.80 -17.71
CA VAL A 24 14.08 -3.41 -16.30
C VAL A 24 12.92 -2.57 -15.77
N VAL A 25 12.48 -1.56 -16.53
CA VAL A 25 11.35 -0.72 -16.12
C VAL A 25 10.05 -1.40 -16.54
N VAL A 26 9.15 -1.64 -15.59
CA VAL A 26 7.87 -2.32 -15.83
C VAL A 26 6.65 -1.42 -15.63
N GLY A 27 6.85 -0.18 -15.17
CA GLY A 27 5.75 0.75 -14.98
C GLY A 27 6.19 2.13 -14.52
N LEU A 28 5.21 3.01 -14.32
CA LEU A 28 5.40 4.40 -13.94
C LEU A 28 4.31 4.85 -12.96
N GLY A 29 4.71 5.37 -11.80
CA GLY A 29 3.82 6.11 -10.90
C GLY A 29 3.67 7.56 -11.37
N LEU A 30 2.43 8.01 -11.54
CA LEU A 30 2.17 9.33 -12.14
C LEU A 30 2.29 10.47 -11.14
N LEU A 31 1.67 10.32 -9.96
CA LEU A 31 1.72 11.28 -8.85
C LEU A 31 1.85 10.49 -7.55
N ASN A 32 2.80 10.89 -6.70
CA ASN A 32 2.93 10.36 -5.35
C ASN A 32 1.95 11.09 -4.41
N GLU A 33 1.11 10.33 -3.72
CA GLU A 33 0.23 10.83 -2.64
C GLU A 33 -0.48 12.17 -2.91
N PRO A 34 -1.20 12.35 -4.05
CA PRO A 34 -1.93 13.59 -4.28
C PRO A 34 -3.00 13.78 -3.20
N SER A 35 -2.95 14.92 -2.50
CA SER A 35 -3.89 15.25 -1.43
C SER A 35 -5.34 15.19 -1.92
N ALA A 36 -6.23 14.65 -1.08
CA ALA A 36 -7.67 14.60 -1.34
C ALA A 36 -8.29 15.98 -1.60
N ALA A 37 -7.65 17.06 -1.15
CA ALA A 37 -8.07 18.43 -1.43
C ALA A 37 -8.04 18.78 -2.94
N TYR A 38 -7.20 18.10 -3.72
CA TYR A 38 -7.03 18.31 -5.16
C TYR A 38 -7.61 17.17 -5.99
N MET A 39 -8.65 16.50 -5.49
CA MET A 39 -9.26 15.32 -6.14
C MET A 39 -9.69 15.61 -7.59
N ASN A 40 -10.31 16.76 -7.85
CA ASN A 40 -10.80 17.10 -9.19
C ASN A 40 -9.64 17.36 -10.16
N GLU A 41 -8.61 18.06 -9.72
CA GLU A 41 -7.40 18.34 -10.48
C GLU A 41 -6.61 17.05 -10.75
N THR A 42 -6.55 16.16 -9.77
CA THR A 42 -5.91 14.84 -9.88
C THR A 42 -6.62 13.97 -10.92
N ARG A 43 -7.96 13.94 -10.90
CA ARG A 43 -8.77 13.25 -11.93
C ARG A 43 -8.51 13.84 -13.31
N ALA A 44 -8.64 15.15 -13.47
CA ALA A 44 -8.40 15.82 -14.75
C ALA A 44 -6.98 15.56 -15.28
N PHE A 45 -5.99 15.51 -14.37
CA PHE A 45 -4.62 15.14 -14.72
C PHE A 45 -4.54 13.70 -15.26
N TYR A 46 -5.14 12.72 -14.57
CA TYR A 46 -5.10 11.33 -15.00
C TYR A 46 -5.89 11.07 -16.29
N GLU A 47 -7.07 11.70 -16.46
CA GLU A 47 -7.88 11.61 -17.69
C GLU A 47 -7.11 12.08 -18.93
N GLU A 48 -6.25 13.09 -18.78
CA GLU A 48 -5.39 13.55 -19.87
C GLU A 48 -4.14 12.68 -20.04
N MET A 49 -3.46 12.37 -18.94
CA MET A 49 -2.14 11.75 -18.99
C MET A 49 -2.17 10.27 -19.31
N VAL A 50 -3.16 9.50 -18.84
CA VAL A 50 -3.23 8.05 -19.09
C VAL A 50 -3.31 7.74 -20.60
N PRO A 51 -4.26 8.30 -21.38
CA PRO A 51 -4.30 8.08 -22.82
C PRO A 51 -3.04 8.56 -23.54
N LYS A 52 -2.50 9.71 -23.11
CA LYS A 52 -1.29 10.28 -23.70
C LYS A 52 -0.07 9.38 -23.52
N LEU A 53 0.08 8.79 -22.33
CA LEU A 53 1.16 7.84 -22.04
C LEU A 53 0.97 6.54 -22.81
N ARG A 54 -0.26 6.03 -22.90
CA ARG A 54 -0.59 4.78 -23.61
C ARG A 54 -0.26 4.80 -25.09
N ALA A 55 -0.26 5.97 -25.72
CA ALA A 55 0.23 6.14 -27.09
C ALA A 55 1.71 5.73 -27.28
N SER A 56 2.49 5.66 -26.20
CA SER A 56 3.93 5.35 -26.23
C SER A 56 4.35 4.22 -25.29
N LEU A 57 3.58 3.98 -24.21
CA LEU A 57 3.79 2.94 -23.21
C LEU A 57 2.64 1.92 -23.29
N PRO A 58 2.75 0.89 -24.14
CA PRO A 58 1.69 -0.10 -24.35
C PRO A 58 1.37 -0.89 -23.07
N ALA A 59 0.10 -1.21 -22.88
CA ALA A 59 -0.41 -1.86 -21.67
C ALA A 59 0.12 -3.29 -21.49
N GLU A 60 0.53 -3.95 -22.56
CA GLU A 60 1.13 -5.28 -22.56
C GLU A 60 2.53 -5.30 -21.94
N ARG A 61 3.18 -4.14 -21.84
CA ARG A 61 4.56 -4.00 -21.35
C ARG A 61 4.69 -3.16 -20.08
N TYR A 62 3.81 -2.17 -19.90
CA TYR A 62 3.96 -1.17 -18.85
C TYR A 62 2.70 -0.95 -18.02
N PHE A 63 2.85 -1.04 -16.71
CA PHE A 63 1.84 -0.60 -15.75
C PHE A 63 1.87 0.92 -15.55
N LEU A 64 0.71 1.55 -15.37
CA LEU A 64 0.62 2.92 -14.87
C LEU A 64 -0.01 2.88 -13.48
N MET A 65 0.64 3.48 -12.49
CA MET A 65 0.21 3.49 -11.10
C MET A 65 -0.38 4.87 -10.76
N LEU A 66 -1.62 4.88 -10.26
CA LEU A 66 -2.34 6.10 -9.90
C LEU A 66 -2.50 6.20 -8.38
N GLY A 67 -1.72 7.09 -7.77
CA GLY A 67 -1.78 7.36 -6.33
C GLY A 67 -2.98 8.22 -5.93
N TRP A 68 -3.50 7.97 -4.72
CA TRP A 68 -4.61 8.71 -4.11
C TRP A 68 -4.48 8.77 -2.60
N MET A 69 -4.78 9.94 -2.00
CA MET A 69 -4.85 10.12 -0.54
C MET A 69 -6.27 10.36 -0.03
N ASP A 70 -7.31 9.93 -0.75
CA ASP A 70 -8.67 10.00 -0.23
C ASP A 70 -9.01 8.80 0.66
N SER A 71 -9.61 9.05 1.80
CA SER A 71 -10.12 8.00 2.69
C SER A 71 -11.63 8.20 2.84
N PRO A 72 -12.48 7.18 2.64
CA PRO A 72 -12.20 5.74 2.53
C PRO A 72 -11.98 5.23 1.09
N HIS A 73 -11.27 5.95 0.21
CA HIS A 73 -11.05 5.55 -1.20
C HIS A 73 -12.29 5.38 -2.10
N ALA A 74 -13.52 5.48 -1.58
CA ALA A 74 -14.74 5.22 -2.35
C ALA A 74 -14.91 6.16 -3.56
N LYS A 75 -14.47 7.42 -3.45
CA LYS A 75 -14.61 8.40 -4.53
C LYS A 75 -13.61 8.14 -5.65
N SER A 76 -12.35 7.92 -5.34
CA SER A 76 -11.32 7.61 -6.35
C SER A 76 -11.55 6.23 -6.97
N ALA A 77 -11.93 5.22 -6.18
CA ALA A 77 -12.23 3.88 -6.68
C ALA A 77 -13.42 3.87 -7.66
N GLY A 78 -14.53 4.55 -7.32
CA GLY A 78 -15.67 4.68 -8.21
C GLY A 78 -15.32 5.36 -9.53
N TRP A 79 -14.58 6.48 -9.46
CA TRP A 79 -14.09 7.17 -10.67
C TRP A 79 -13.16 6.27 -11.51
N PHE A 80 -12.28 5.48 -10.87
CA PHE A 80 -11.39 4.58 -11.61
C PHE A 80 -12.21 3.51 -12.33
N ALA A 81 -13.17 2.87 -11.64
CA ALA A 81 -14.05 1.87 -12.24
C ALA A 81 -14.83 2.45 -13.44
N GLU A 82 -15.37 3.66 -13.32
CA GLU A 82 -16.00 4.39 -14.43
C GLU A 82 -15.03 4.58 -15.60
N MET A 83 -13.77 4.91 -15.32
CA MET A 83 -12.78 5.12 -16.38
C MET A 83 -12.37 3.86 -17.10
N ARG A 84 -12.24 2.74 -16.39
CA ARG A 84 -12.04 1.41 -16.99
C ARG A 84 -13.21 1.01 -17.87
N ALA A 85 -14.44 1.36 -17.50
CA ALA A 85 -15.62 1.08 -18.31
C ALA A 85 -15.71 1.99 -19.55
N LYS A 86 -15.39 3.28 -19.40
CA LYS A 86 -15.51 4.29 -20.47
C LYS A 86 -14.38 4.19 -21.50
N ASP A 87 -13.15 3.90 -21.06
CA ASP A 87 -11.97 3.79 -21.92
C ASP A 87 -11.10 2.58 -21.52
N PRO A 88 -11.58 1.36 -21.78
CA PRO A 88 -10.90 0.13 -21.35
C PRO A 88 -9.53 -0.04 -22.00
N SER A 89 -9.31 0.54 -23.19
CA SER A 89 -8.06 0.41 -23.93
C SER A 89 -6.92 1.16 -23.26
N ASN A 90 -7.13 2.43 -22.89
CA ASN A 90 -6.11 3.22 -22.23
C ASN A 90 -5.97 2.86 -20.75
N PHE A 91 -7.07 2.44 -20.10
CA PHE A 91 -7.04 2.03 -18.69
C PHE A 91 -6.70 0.54 -18.46
N ALA A 92 -6.34 -0.21 -19.52
CA ALA A 92 -5.71 -1.51 -19.39
C ALA A 92 -4.35 -1.39 -18.70
N ALA A 93 -4.01 -2.36 -17.83
CA ALA A 93 -2.79 -2.34 -17.01
C ALA A 93 -2.55 -1.04 -16.22
N VAL A 94 -3.61 -0.30 -15.89
CA VAL A 94 -3.54 0.81 -14.94
C VAL A 94 -3.99 0.26 -13.59
N VAL A 95 -3.20 0.51 -12.56
CA VAL A 95 -3.44 0.03 -11.19
C VAL A 95 -3.62 1.20 -10.24
N TYR A 96 -4.46 0.99 -9.24
CA TYR A 96 -4.63 1.90 -8.12
C TYR A 96 -3.43 1.73 -7.19
N ASP A 97 -2.81 2.84 -6.79
CA ASP A 97 -1.72 2.84 -5.83
C ASP A 97 -2.20 3.33 -4.46
N VAL A 98 -2.15 2.45 -3.46
CA VAL A 98 -2.56 2.72 -2.08
C VAL A 98 -1.33 2.69 -1.16
N HIS A 99 -1.23 3.68 -0.28
CA HIS A 99 -0.25 3.69 0.80
C HIS A 99 -0.95 3.40 2.15
N LEU A 100 -0.44 2.43 2.92
CA LEU A 100 -1.03 2.00 4.20
C LEU A 100 0.01 2.06 5.33
N TYR A 101 -0.21 2.98 6.27
CA TYR A 101 0.64 3.19 7.44
C TYR A 101 -0.17 3.27 8.73
N HIS A 102 0.42 2.85 9.85
CA HIS A 102 -0.17 2.97 11.19
C HIS A 102 0.44 4.12 12.02
N GLY A 103 1.47 4.77 11.50
CA GLY A 103 2.28 5.76 12.23
C GLY A 103 1.82 7.22 12.12
N PHE A 104 0.86 7.55 11.24
CA PHE A 104 0.48 8.94 10.95
C PHE A 104 -1.03 9.18 11.13
N GLY A 105 -1.40 10.11 12.01
CA GLY A 105 -2.80 10.52 12.20
C GLY A 105 -3.71 9.48 12.86
N ASP A 106 -3.22 8.25 13.04
CA ASP A 106 -3.79 7.30 13.99
C ASP A 106 -3.67 7.94 15.39
N ASN A 107 -4.79 8.13 16.07
CA ASN A 107 -4.94 9.12 17.16
C ASN A 107 -4.16 8.82 18.47
N THR A 108 -2.98 9.44 18.63
CA THR A 108 -2.34 9.96 19.87
C THR A 108 -2.42 9.15 21.17
N ALA A 109 -1.66 8.05 21.22
CA ALA A 109 -0.94 7.46 22.38
C ALA A 109 -0.18 6.24 21.82
N PRO A 110 0.95 5.76 22.40
CA PRO A 110 1.63 4.60 21.84
C PRO A 110 0.66 3.41 21.83
N TRP A 111 0.44 2.85 20.64
CA TRP A 111 -0.44 1.69 20.45
C TRP A 111 0.07 0.49 21.21
N THR A 112 -0.80 -0.44 21.54
CA THR A 112 -0.36 -1.79 21.92
C THR A 112 -0.20 -2.64 20.66
N ALA A 113 0.63 -3.68 20.73
CA ALA A 113 0.72 -4.69 19.67
C ALA A 113 -0.66 -5.24 19.28
N ASP A 114 -1.55 -5.46 20.26
CA ASP A 114 -2.89 -5.99 20.02
C ASP A 114 -3.78 -5.00 19.24
N GLN A 115 -3.63 -3.69 19.47
CA GLN A 115 -4.31 -2.66 18.68
C GLN A 115 -3.78 -2.60 17.25
N ASP A 116 -2.46 -2.69 17.06
CA ASP A 116 -1.87 -2.75 15.71
C ASP A 116 -2.33 -3.97 14.93
N TYR A 117 -2.38 -5.14 15.58
CA TYR A 117 -2.92 -6.34 14.96
C TYR A 117 -4.39 -6.18 14.61
N CYS A 118 -5.21 -5.57 15.49
CA CYS A 118 -6.61 -5.29 15.18
C CYS A 118 -6.74 -4.44 13.91
N LYS A 119 -5.93 -3.39 13.76
CA LYS A 119 -5.97 -2.50 12.60
C LYS A 119 -5.73 -3.28 11.31
N THR A 120 -4.61 -4.02 11.23
CA THR A 120 -4.30 -4.81 10.04
C THR A 120 -5.35 -5.88 9.78
N CYS A 121 -5.77 -6.62 10.82
CA CYS A 121 -6.60 -7.81 10.67
C CYS A 121 -8.09 -7.54 10.52
N CYS A 122 -8.55 -6.37 10.93
CA CYS A 122 -9.97 -5.99 10.88
C CYS A 122 -10.16 -4.71 10.07
N ARG A 123 -9.54 -3.60 10.48
CA ARG A 123 -9.82 -2.26 9.91
C ARG A 123 -9.38 -2.13 8.46
N ASP A 124 -8.15 -2.54 8.15
CA ASP A 124 -7.51 -2.21 6.87
C ASP A 124 -8.14 -2.96 5.70
N ALA A 125 -8.74 -4.13 5.95
CA ALA A 125 -9.61 -4.80 4.98
C ALA A 125 -10.80 -3.93 4.56
N HIS A 126 -11.37 -3.15 5.50
CA HIS A 126 -12.44 -2.19 5.19
C HIS A 126 -11.92 -0.91 4.53
N ILE A 127 -10.66 -0.52 4.73
CA ILE A 127 -10.03 0.59 4.01
C ILE A 127 -9.84 0.23 2.53
N LEU A 128 -9.41 -1.00 2.25
CA LEU A 128 -9.25 -1.51 0.88
C LEU A 128 -10.58 -1.84 0.19
N LYS A 129 -11.62 -2.13 0.98
CA LYS A 129 -12.92 -2.61 0.50
C LYS A 129 -13.49 -1.81 -0.68
N PRO A 130 -13.51 -0.46 -0.64
CA PRO A 130 -14.11 0.32 -1.73
C PRO A 130 -13.37 0.21 -3.07
N ILE A 131 -12.11 -0.23 -3.07
CA ILE A 131 -11.31 -0.49 -4.27
C ILE A 131 -11.56 -1.92 -4.77
N VAL A 132 -11.48 -2.90 -3.87
CA VAL A 132 -11.60 -4.32 -4.24
C VAL A 132 -13.03 -4.71 -4.64
N ASP A 133 -14.06 -4.09 -4.05
CA ASP A 133 -15.47 -4.37 -4.37
C ASP A 133 -15.87 -3.91 -5.78
N VAL A 134 -15.13 -2.98 -6.37
CA VAL A 134 -15.36 -2.47 -7.74
C VAL A 134 -14.37 -3.06 -8.76
N ASP A 135 -13.68 -4.15 -8.40
CA ASP A 135 -12.78 -4.92 -9.27
C ASP A 135 -11.64 -4.08 -9.89
N VAL A 136 -11.13 -3.10 -9.12
CA VAL A 136 -9.97 -2.30 -9.51
C VAL A 136 -8.69 -2.99 -9.00
N PRO A 137 -7.70 -3.27 -9.87
CA PRO A 137 -6.43 -3.84 -9.45
C PRO A 137 -5.65 -2.81 -8.64
N VAL A 138 -5.09 -3.26 -7.52
CA VAL A 138 -4.43 -2.40 -6.56
C VAL A 138 -3.02 -2.89 -6.28
N VAL A 139 -2.11 -1.94 -6.14
CA VAL A 139 -0.77 -2.13 -5.59
C VAL A 139 -0.74 -1.41 -4.25
N ILE A 140 -0.17 -2.06 -3.23
CA ILE A 140 0.19 -1.38 -1.99
C ILE A 140 1.57 -0.74 -2.23
N GLY A 141 1.59 0.46 -2.80
CA GLY A 141 2.84 1.12 -3.23
C GLY A 141 3.74 1.52 -2.08
N GLU A 142 3.16 1.73 -0.92
CA GLU A 142 3.93 1.93 0.30
C GLU A 142 3.22 1.33 1.52
N TYR A 143 4.00 0.63 2.34
CA TYR A 143 3.64 0.26 3.70
C TYR A 143 4.89 0.13 4.55
N GLY A 144 4.77 0.29 5.86
CA GLY A 144 5.87 0.11 6.79
C GLY A 144 5.51 -0.81 7.95
N VAL A 145 6.52 -1.39 8.60
CA VAL A 145 6.34 -2.08 9.89
C VAL A 145 6.35 -1.11 11.07
N PHE A 146 6.73 0.15 10.83
CA PHE A 146 6.60 1.24 11.79
C PHE A 146 5.14 1.52 12.11
N THR A 147 4.79 1.44 13.38
CA THR A 147 3.43 1.76 13.86
C THR A 147 3.39 2.86 14.90
N GLY A 148 4.55 3.27 15.43
CA GLY A 148 4.62 4.14 16.62
C GLY A 148 4.43 3.38 17.94
N PHE A 149 4.42 2.04 17.91
CA PHE A 149 4.44 1.21 19.12
C PHE A 149 5.84 1.18 19.76
N ASN A 150 5.96 1.68 20.99
CA ASN A 150 7.23 1.73 21.72
C ASN A 150 7.84 0.33 22.01
N GLY A 151 7.05 -0.73 21.96
CA GLY A 151 7.51 -2.11 22.20
C GLY A 151 7.87 -2.88 20.93
N TRP A 152 8.07 -2.21 19.80
CA TRP A 152 8.29 -2.84 18.49
C TRP A 152 9.40 -3.90 18.46
N ALA A 153 10.43 -3.74 19.29
CA ALA A 153 11.57 -4.67 19.38
C ALA A 153 11.28 -5.93 20.20
N GLN A 154 10.11 -6.03 20.83
CA GLN A 154 9.76 -7.10 21.76
C GLN A 154 8.87 -8.17 21.10
N GLY A 155 8.98 -9.41 21.59
CA GLY A 155 7.97 -10.44 21.36
C GLY A 155 7.66 -10.77 19.89
N LYS A 156 8.64 -10.62 18.98
CA LYS A 156 8.47 -10.83 17.52
C LYS A 156 7.38 -9.95 16.90
N PHE A 157 7.18 -8.74 17.43
CA PHE A 157 6.18 -7.81 16.91
C PHE A 157 6.40 -7.51 15.42
N ILE A 158 7.64 -7.18 14.99
CA ILE A 158 7.93 -6.88 13.58
C ILE A 158 7.56 -8.03 12.66
N GLU A 159 7.98 -9.26 12.99
CA GLU A 159 7.64 -10.47 12.22
C GLU A 159 6.12 -10.67 12.15
N THR A 160 5.43 -10.58 13.30
CA THR A 160 3.99 -10.79 13.37
C THR A 160 3.21 -9.71 12.61
N ASN A 161 3.60 -8.44 12.77
CA ASN A 161 2.98 -7.32 12.09
C ASN A 161 3.16 -7.44 10.56
N LEU A 162 4.37 -7.77 10.10
CA LEU A 162 4.64 -7.97 8.68
C LEU A 162 3.86 -9.16 8.13
N ALA A 163 3.80 -10.29 8.84
CA ALA A 163 3.00 -11.44 8.40
C ALA A 163 1.51 -11.08 8.29
N ASN A 164 0.98 -10.32 9.24
CA ASN A 164 -0.40 -9.83 9.18
C ASN A 164 -0.63 -8.93 7.95
N GLN A 165 0.25 -7.98 7.68
CA GLN A 165 0.17 -7.11 6.50
C GLN A 165 0.24 -7.92 5.20
N LEU A 166 1.25 -8.77 5.05
CA LEU A 166 1.40 -9.64 3.87
C LEU A 166 0.19 -10.57 3.66
N SER A 167 -0.37 -11.11 4.75
CA SER A 167 -1.58 -11.93 4.67
C SER A 167 -2.81 -11.13 4.24
N LEU A 168 -2.94 -9.87 4.66
CA LEU A 168 -4.00 -8.98 4.19
C LEU A 168 -3.86 -8.73 2.68
N TRP A 169 -2.66 -8.40 2.21
CA TRP A 169 -2.40 -8.20 0.78
C TRP A 169 -2.72 -9.47 -0.03
N ASN A 170 -2.31 -10.64 0.48
CA ASN A 170 -2.52 -11.91 -0.23
C ASN A 170 -3.98 -12.36 -0.25
N THR A 171 -4.78 -12.00 0.76
CA THR A 171 -6.18 -12.41 0.88
C THR A 171 -7.19 -11.38 0.41
N ALA A 172 -6.77 -10.12 0.22
CA ALA A 172 -7.58 -9.11 -0.44
C ALA A 172 -7.61 -9.36 -1.95
N ASN A 173 -8.81 -9.43 -2.51
CA ASN A 173 -8.99 -9.59 -3.95
C ASN A 173 -8.32 -8.44 -4.70
N ASN A 174 -7.72 -8.74 -5.86
CA ASN A 174 -7.16 -7.77 -6.80
C ASN A 174 -5.95 -6.96 -6.30
N VAL A 175 -5.37 -7.29 -5.14
CA VAL A 175 -4.01 -6.84 -4.81
C VAL A 175 -3.02 -7.61 -5.69
N VAL A 176 -2.26 -6.90 -6.50
CA VAL A 176 -1.32 -7.49 -7.47
C VAL A 176 0.16 -7.31 -7.09
N GLY A 177 0.44 -6.55 -6.04
CA GLY A 177 1.79 -6.32 -5.55
C GLY A 177 1.83 -5.41 -4.32
N SER A 178 2.97 -5.41 -3.64
CA SER A 178 3.22 -4.53 -2.49
C SER A 178 4.70 -4.15 -2.41
N PHE A 179 4.99 -2.93 -1.95
CA PHE A 179 6.34 -2.40 -1.80
C PHE A 179 6.52 -1.83 -0.41
N MET A 180 7.46 -2.39 0.36
CA MET A 180 7.74 -1.92 1.71
C MET A 180 8.56 -0.63 1.65
N TRP A 181 8.09 0.38 2.37
CA TRP A 181 8.82 1.59 2.66
C TRP A 181 9.61 1.42 3.97
N ASN A 182 10.93 1.42 3.96
CA ASN A 182 11.83 1.52 2.81
C ASN A 182 13.04 0.59 2.95
N TYR A 183 13.80 0.43 1.86
CA TYR A 183 15.00 -0.42 1.87
C TYR A 183 15.97 -0.02 2.99
N ARG A 184 16.22 1.29 3.16
CA ARG A 184 17.12 1.83 4.18
C ARG A 184 16.88 3.32 4.46
N ILE A 185 16.92 3.72 5.74
CA ILE A 185 17.03 5.13 6.15
C ILE A 185 18.45 5.48 6.61
N LEU A 186 18.77 6.78 6.62
CA LEU A 186 19.94 7.26 7.35
C LEU A 186 19.63 7.24 8.85
N ILE A 187 20.42 6.50 9.61
CA ILE A 187 20.27 6.39 11.07
C ILE A 187 21.03 7.54 11.73
N ASP A 188 20.34 8.28 12.60
CA ASP A 188 20.98 9.29 13.46
C ASP A 188 21.89 8.57 14.49
N PRO A 189 23.22 8.83 14.50
CA PRO A 189 24.13 8.21 15.46
C PRO A 189 23.81 8.51 16.92
N TRP A 190 23.12 9.62 17.20
CA TRP A 190 22.77 10.06 18.55
C TRP A 190 21.49 9.37 19.04
N TRP A 191 20.64 8.93 18.11
CA TRP A 191 19.37 8.27 18.38
C TRP A 191 19.21 7.05 17.46
N PRO A 192 20.12 6.06 17.52
CA PRO A 192 20.23 5.03 16.49
C PRO A 192 19.04 4.08 16.39
N LYS A 193 18.16 4.09 17.41
CA LYS A 193 16.92 3.31 17.44
C LYS A 193 15.69 4.14 17.08
N GLN A 194 15.82 5.47 16.93
CA GLN A 194 14.74 6.33 16.46
C GLN A 194 14.52 6.05 14.97
N SER A 195 13.26 5.80 14.60
CA SER A 195 12.86 5.47 13.23
C SER A 195 13.46 4.17 12.68
N PHE A 196 14.03 3.30 13.53
CA PHE A 196 14.69 2.07 13.09
C PHE A 196 13.74 1.12 12.33
N GLU A 197 12.47 1.11 12.71
CA GLU A 197 11.38 0.33 12.08
C GLU A 197 11.14 0.68 10.60
N TRP A 198 11.66 1.83 10.13
CA TRP A 198 11.59 2.23 8.73
C TRP A 198 12.67 1.57 7.86
N SER A 199 13.74 1.03 8.45
CA SER A 199 14.88 0.48 7.70
C SER A 199 14.81 -1.04 7.57
N LEU A 200 14.36 -1.55 6.43
CA LEU A 200 14.29 -3.00 6.17
C LEU A 200 15.66 -3.68 6.34
N VAL A 201 16.73 -3.11 5.77
CA VAL A 201 18.07 -3.69 5.85
C VAL A 201 18.62 -3.71 7.27
N ASP A 202 18.38 -2.67 8.06
CA ASP A 202 18.91 -2.63 9.43
C ASP A 202 18.09 -3.56 10.35
N LEU A 203 16.77 -3.69 10.13
CA LEU A 203 15.94 -4.72 10.79
C LEU A 203 16.47 -6.13 10.53
N ILE A 204 16.88 -6.42 9.29
CA ILE A 204 17.49 -7.70 8.93
C ILE A 204 18.87 -7.87 9.58
N SER A 205 19.73 -6.85 9.48
CA SER A 205 21.11 -6.90 9.95
C SER A 205 21.21 -7.09 11.47
N GLU A 206 20.29 -6.50 12.22
CA GLU A 206 20.21 -6.64 13.69
C GLU A 206 19.40 -7.86 14.14
N GLY A 207 18.88 -8.67 13.21
CA GLY A 207 18.18 -9.92 13.52
C GLY A 207 16.74 -9.77 14.00
N TYR A 208 16.12 -8.59 13.82
CA TYR A 208 14.69 -8.40 14.11
C TYR A 208 13.78 -9.00 13.03
N LEU A 209 14.31 -9.22 11.83
CA LEU A 209 13.61 -9.84 10.70
C LEU A 209 14.55 -10.77 9.93
N GLN A 210 14.09 -11.97 9.56
CA GLN A 210 14.90 -12.85 8.71
C GLN A 210 14.89 -12.35 7.25
N PRO A 211 16.02 -12.46 6.51
CA PRO A 211 16.08 -12.00 5.11
C PRO A 211 15.04 -12.64 4.17
N ASP A 212 14.64 -13.88 4.46
CA ASP A 212 13.68 -14.66 3.67
C ASP A 212 12.29 -14.74 4.32
N PHE A 213 12.03 -13.92 5.35
CA PHE A 213 10.79 -13.98 6.13
C PHE A 213 9.54 -13.85 5.25
N ALA A 214 9.51 -12.86 4.35
CA ALA A 214 8.36 -12.61 3.48
C ALA A 214 7.99 -13.81 2.57
N TYR A 215 8.98 -14.64 2.20
CA TYR A 215 8.76 -15.84 1.38
C TYR A 215 8.31 -17.05 2.19
N LYS A 216 8.54 -17.05 3.51
CA LYS A 216 8.23 -18.15 4.42
C LYS A 216 7.00 -17.91 5.29
N ALA A 217 6.57 -16.66 5.44
CA ALA A 217 5.40 -16.32 6.21
C ALA A 217 4.16 -17.04 5.68
N ASP A 218 3.34 -17.59 6.59
CA ASP A 218 2.01 -18.05 6.22
C ASP A 218 1.17 -16.83 5.84
N VAL A 219 0.74 -16.76 4.59
CA VAL A 219 -0.14 -15.71 4.06
C VAL A 219 -1.43 -16.29 3.49
N SER A 220 -1.69 -17.59 3.70
CA SER A 220 -2.82 -18.28 3.07
C SER A 220 -4.17 -17.89 3.66
N ARG A 221 -4.17 -17.25 4.84
CA ARG A 221 -5.36 -16.76 5.54
C ARG A 221 -5.04 -15.41 6.20
N LEU A 222 -6.04 -14.55 6.31
CA LEU A 222 -5.91 -13.24 6.94
C LEU A 222 -5.48 -13.41 8.40
N CYS A 223 -4.35 -12.79 8.75
CA CYS A 223 -3.72 -12.79 10.06
C CYS A 223 -3.69 -14.16 10.75
N PRO A 224 -2.85 -15.11 10.28
CA PRO A 224 -2.88 -16.50 10.73
C PRO A 224 -2.70 -16.68 12.24
N ALA A 225 -1.85 -15.86 12.86
CA ALA A 225 -1.60 -15.90 14.31
C ALA A 225 -2.79 -15.38 15.14
N MET A 226 -3.71 -14.65 14.51
CA MET A 226 -4.89 -14.05 15.13
C MET A 226 -6.19 -14.60 14.55
N ALA A 227 -6.15 -15.73 13.82
CA ALA A 227 -7.30 -16.25 13.06
C ALA A 227 -8.57 -16.41 13.91
N ASP A 228 -8.43 -16.92 15.13
CA ASP A 228 -9.55 -17.10 16.07
C ASP A 228 -10.15 -15.76 16.53
N LYS A 229 -9.32 -14.71 16.64
CA LYS A 229 -9.82 -13.36 16.94
C LYS A 229 -10.49 -12.73 15.73
N VAL A 230 -9.95 -12.94 14.52
CA VAL A 230 -10.54 -12.39 13.29
C VAL A 230 -11.99 -12.85 13.12
N SER A 231 -12.27 -14.13 13.36
CA SER A 231 -13.61 -14.69 13.18
C SER A 231 -14.65 -14.25 14.21
N HIS A 232 -14.24 -13.79 15.40
CA HIS A 232 -15.15 -13.57 16.53
C HIS A 232 -15.04 -12.22 17.23
N GLN A 233 -13.91 -11.55 17.09
CA GLN A 233 -13.55 -10.38 17.88
C GLN A 233 -13.29 -9.14 17.03
N CYS A 234 -13.32 -9.21 15.70
CA CYS A 234 -13.23 -7.99 14.90
C CYS A 234 -14.39 -7.03 15.25
N PRO A 235 -14.12 -5.73 15.45
CA PRO A 235 -15.17 -4.74 15.56
C PRO A 235 -15.96 -4.67 14.25
N ASP A 236 -17.24 -4.32 14.35
CA ASP A 236 -18.09 -4.11 13.19
C ASP A 236 -17.83 -2.71 12.64
N TYR A 237 -17.52 -2.66 11.36
CA TYR A 237 -17.14 -1.48 10.64
C TYR A 237 -18.14 -1.24 9.51
N SER A 238 -18.76 -0.06 9.51
CA SER A 238 -19.51 0.39 8.34
C SER A 238 -18.56 0.63 7.18
N GLN A 239 -18.86 0.05 6.02
CA GLN A 239 -18.05 0.13 4.79
C GLN A 239 -17.84 1.57 4.29
N THR A 240 -18.63 2.54 4.77
CA THR A 240 -18.61 3.93 4.31
C THR A 240 -17.94 4.91 5.27
N THR A 241 -17.56 4.47 6.48
CA THR A 241 -17.07 5.39 7.54
C THR A 241 -15.69 5.03 8.10
N VAL A 242 -15.11 3.89 7.72
CA VAL A 242 -13.75 3.54 8.15
C VAL A 242 -12.75 4.38 7.39
N ILE A 243 -11.99 5.19 8.12
CA ILE A 243 -10.85 5.94 7.60
C ILE A 243 -9.58 5.48 8.32
N PHE A 244 -8.42 5.92 7.84
CA PHE A 244 -7.13 5.61 8.47
C PHE A 244 -7.09 5.91 9.96
N ALA A 245 -7.68 7.03 10.40
CA ALA A 245 -7.68 7.43 11.82
C ALA A 245 -8.72 6.69 12.69
N THR A 246 -9.50 5.76 12.11
CA THR A 246 -10.50 4.97 12.84
C THR A 246 -9.78 4.02 13.79
N LYS A 247 -10.12 4.12 15.08
CA LYS A 247 -9.57 3.25 16.12
C LYS A 247 -9.98 1.80 15.89
N CYS A 248 -9.11 0.88 16.31
CA CYS A 248 -9.40 -0.56 16.36
C CYS A 248 -9.10 -1.10 17.75
N ALA A 249 -10.06 -1.86 18.28
CA ALA A 249 -9.88 -2.69 19.45
C ALA A 249 -10.69 -3.97 19.25
N TRP A 250 -10.09 -5.11 19.58
CA TRP A 250 -10.79 -6.39 19.57
C TRP A 250 -11.95 -6.34 20.55
N ARG A 251 -13.10 -6.90 20.14
CA ARG A 251 -14.22 -7.15 21.03
C ARG A 251 -13.84 -8.21 22.07
N PRO A 252 -14.47 -8.21 23.25
CA PRO A 252 -14.28 -9.27 24.22
C PRO A 252 -14.56 -10.65 23.60
N PRO A 253 -13.86 -11.72 24.03
CA PRO A 253 -14.25 -13.08 23.68
C PRO A 253 -15.70 -13.33 24.07
N ALA A 254 -16.46 -13.98 23.18
CA ALA A 254 -17.81 -14.43 23.45
C ALA A 254 -17.81 -15.64 24.39
#